data_AF-A0A973JG02-F1
#
_entry.id   AF-A0A973JG02-F1
#
_cell.length_a   1.000
_cell.length_b   1.000
_cell.length_c   1.000
_cell.angle_alpha   90.00
_cell.angle_beta   90.00
_cell.angle_gamma   90.00
#
_symmetry.space_group_name_H-M   'P 1'
#
loop_
_entity.id
_entity.type
_entity.pdbx_description
1 polymer ?
#
loop_
_entity_poly.entity_id
_entity_poly.type
_entity_poly.pdbx_seq_one_letter_code
_entity_poly.pdbx_strand_id
1 'polypeptide(L)'
;MTNLTDGSQTQTRLEMIRQALKDKAPMTYKELESTGQLQKFLEAHDAEMMNSYNEAKNEVWEKTMATFLDFADPPPLDESSSPMG
;
A
#
# COMPACT_ATOMS: atom_id res chain seq x y z
N MET A 1 -13.31 3.77 5.11
CA MET A 1 -12.02 3.23 4.64
C MET A 1 -12.30 1.96 3.87
N THR A 2 -12.06 1.93 2.57
CA THR A 2 -12.14 0.70 1.77
C THR A 2 -10.97 -0.20 2.14
N ASN A 3 -11.25 -1.32 2.82
CA ASN A 3 -10.24 -2.35 3.06
C ASN A 3 -9.90 -3.04 1.74
N LEU A 4 -8.82 -2.60 1.10
CA LEU A 4 -8.26 -3.16 -0.15
C LEU A 4 -7.80 -4.62 -0.03
N THR A 5 -7.83 -5.18 1.17
CA THR A 5 -7.40 -6.54 1.50
C THR A 5 -8.52 -7.58 1.47
N ASP A 6 -9.77 -7.19 1.22
CA ASP A 6 -10.88 -8.14 1.17
C ASP A 6 -10.88 -8.92 -0.16
N GLY A 7 -11.14 -10.24 -0.10
CA GLY A 7 -11.09 -11.13 -1.28
C GLY A 7 -12.11 -10.76 -2.36
N SER A 8 -13.20 -10.10 -1.96
CA SER A 8 -14.19 -9.51 -2.85
C SER A 8 -13.62 -8.38 -3.74
N GLN A 9 -12.61 -7.66 -3.24
CA GLN A 9 -11.99 -6.55 -3.97
C GLN A 9 -10.94 -7.02 -4.97
N THR A 10 -10.36 -8.21 -4.78
CA THR A 10 -9.38 -8.78 -5.73
C THR A 10 -9.97 -8.95 -7.12
N GLN A 11 -11.19 -9.49 -7.25
CA GLN A 11 -11.84 -9.62 -8.56
C GLN A 11 -12.07 -8.25 -9.22
N THR A 12 -12.49 -7.26 -8.44
CA THR A 12 -12.68 -5.89 -8.94
C THR A 12 -11.35 -5.29 -9.44
N ARG A 13 -10.25 -5.48 -8.70
CA ARG A 13 -8.92 -5.01 -9.13
C ARG A 13 -8.45 -5.71 -10.40
N LEU A 14 -8.62 -7.03 -10.50
CA LEU A 14 -8.28 -7.78 -11.71
C LEU A 14 -9.08 -7.30 -12.93
N GLU A 15 -10.36 -6.97 -12.77
CA GLU A 15 -11.17 -6.38 -13.84
C GLU A 15 -10.66 -5.00 -14.27
N MET A 16 -10.31 -4.14 -13.31
CA MET A 16 -9.71 -2.84 -13.59
C MET A 16 -8.38 -2.97 -14.33
N ILE A 17 -7.48 -3.86 -13.86
CA ILE A 17 -6.19 -4.13 -14.51
C ILE A 17 -6.42 -4.67 -15.93
N ARG A 18 -7.39 -5.57 -16.11
CA ARG A 18 -7.76 -6.11 -17.42
C ARG A 18 -8.24 -5.02 -18.37
N GLN A 19 -9.10 -4.12 -17.90
CA GLN A 19 -9.60 -3.01 -18.70
C GLN A 19 -8.47 -2.05 -19.06
N ALA A 20 -7.62 -1.69 -18.09
CA ALA A 20 -6.45 -0.85 -18.34
C ALA A 20 -5.49 -1.50 -19.36
N LEU A 21 -5.28 -2.81 -19.28
CA LEU A 21 -4.46 -3.55 -20.25
C LEU A 21 -5.07 -3.49 -21.66
N LYS A 22 -6.39 -3.66 -21.80
CA LYS A 22 -7.09 -3.51 -23.08
C LYS A 22 -6.95 -2.09 -23.65
N ASP A 23 -7.07 -1.08 -22.80
CA ASP A 23 -7.08 0.32 -23.23
C ASP A 23 -5.67 0.84 -23.57
N LYS A 24 -4.66 0.41 -22.81
CA LYS A 24 -3.29 0.93 -22.91
C LYS A 24 -2.36 0.06 -23.77
N ALA A 25 -2.59 -1.25 -23.79
CA ALA A 25 -1.76 -2.21 -24.54
C ALA A 25 -2.62 -3.32 -25.18
N PRO A 26 -3.51 -2.96 -26.13
CA PRO A 26 -4.46 -3.90 -26.73
C PRO A 26 -3.79 -5.08 -27.45
N MET A 27 -2.60 -4.90 -28.00
CA MET A 27 -1.85 -5.98 -28.65
C MET A 27 -1.32 -6.99 -27.63
N THR A 28 -0.77 -6.51 -26.51
CA THR A 28 -0.32 -7.34 -25.39
C THR A 28 -1.50 -8.09 -24.76
N TYR A 29 -2.66 -7.45 -24.61
CA TYR A 29 -3.88 -8.13 -24.18
C TYR A 29 -4.21 -9.33 -25.07
N LYS A 30 -4.25 -9.13 -26.40
CA LYS A 30 -4.58 -10.18 -27.37
C LYS A 30 -3.56 -11.32 -27.34
N GLU A 31 -2.28 -11.00 -27.23
CA GLU A 31 -1.21 -11.99 -27.12
C GLU A 31 -1.36 -12.84 -25.86
N LEU A 32 -1.52 -12.20 -24.69
CA LEU A 32 -1.72 -12.89 -23.42
C LEU A 32 -3.00 -13.73 -23.39
N GLU A 33 -4.07 -13.27 -24.04
CA GLU A 33 -5.31 -14.03 -24.20
C GLU A 33 -5.11 -15.25 -25.11
N SER A 34 -4.45 -15.08 -26.26
CA SER A 34 -4.18 -16.17 -27.21
C SER A 34 -3.23 -17.24 -26.69
N THR A 35 -2.33 -16.86 -25.78
CA THR A 35 -1.35 -17.76 -25.15
C THR A 35 -1.87 -18.37 -23.84
N GLY A 36 -3.06 -17.97 -23.38
CA GLY A 36 -3.64 -18.42 -22.12
C GLY A 36 -2.94 -17.88 -20.87
N GLN A 37 -2.03 -16.90 -21.03
CA GLN A 37 -1.24 -16.33 -19.94
C GLN A 37 -1.92 -15.14 -19.24
N LEU A 38 -3.05 -14.67 -19.78
CA LEU A 38 -3.74 -13.48 -19.30
C LEU A 38 -4.02 -13.51 -17.79
N GLN A 39 -4.58 -14.60 -17.26
CA GLN A 39 -4.92 -14.66 -15.83
C GLN A 39 -3.69 -14.52 -14.93
N LYS A 40 -2.61 -15.24 -15.26
CA LYS A 40 -1.34 -15.18 -14.52
C LYS A 40 -0.74 -13.77 -14.55
N PHE A 41 -0.82 -13.09 -15.69
CA PHE A 41 -0.37 -11.71 -15.82
C PHE A 41 -1.17 -10.77 -14.91
N LEU A 42 -2.50 -10.87 -14.91
CA LEU A 42 -3.36 -10.02 -14.09
C LEU A 42 -3.10 -10.22 -12.60
N GLU A 43 -2.95 -11.47 -12.14
CA GLU A 43 -2.65 -11.80 -10.73
C GLU A 43 -1.28 -11.31 -10.30
N ALA A 44 -0.25 -11.48 -11.14
CA ALA A 44 1.09 -10.98 -10.84
C ALA A 44 1.11 -9.45 -10.71
N HIS A 45 0.41 -8.75 -11.61
CA HIS A 45 0.34 -7.30 -11.60
C HIS A 45 -0.51 -6.77 -10.42
N ASP A 46 -1.56 -7.49 -10.00
CA ASP A 46 -2.31 -7.16 -8.77
C ASP A 46 -1.42 -7.31 -7.53
N ALA A 47 -0.67 -8.41 -7.44
CA ALA A 47 0.23 -8.68 -6.32
C ALA A 47 1.32 -7.61 -6.21
N GLU A 48 1.94 -7.22 -7.32
CA GLU A 48 2.95 -6.15 -7.34
C GLU A 48 2.36 -4.81 -6.88
N MET A 49 1.20 -4.42 -7.41
CA MET A 49 0.51 -3.19 -7.01
C MET A 49 0.18 -3.18 -5.51
N MET A 50 -0.35 -4.29 -4.99
CA MET A 50 -0.71 -4.41 -3.58
C MET A 50 0.53 -4.45 -2.68
N ASN A 51 1.65 -5.00 -3.15
CA ASN A 51 2.91 -4.95 -2.41
C ASN A 51 3.38 -3.50 -2.25
N SER A 52 3.47 -2.74 -3.35
CA SER A 52 3.87 -1.33 -3.29
C SER A 52 2.90 -0.47 -2.45
N TYR A 53 1.60 -0.74 -2.53
CA TYR A 53 0.61 -0.06 -1.68
C TYR A 53 0.84 -0.33 -0.20
N ASN A 54 1.11 -1.59 0.18
CA ASN A 54 1.36 -1.95 1.57
C ASN A 54 2.68 -1.38 2.10
N GLU A 55 3.73 -1.37 1.27
CA GLU A 55 5.00 -0.73 1.62
C GLU A 55 4.82 0.76 1.89
N ALA A 56 4.16 1.49 0.99
CA ALA A 56 3.90 2.92 1.17
C ALA A 56 3.03 3.19 2.41
N LYS A 57 2.02 2.34 2.66
CA LYS A 57 1.18 2.44 3.86
C LYS A 57 2.00 2.27 5.13
N ASN A 58 2.92 1.30 5.16
CA ASN A 58 3.79 1.05 6.30
C ASN A 58 4.77 2.21 6.51
N GLU A 59 5.38 2.74 5.44
CA GLU A 59 6.28 3.90 5.53
C GLU A 59 5.57 5.13 6.13
N VAL A 60 4.36 5.42 5.65
CA VAL A 60 3.54 6.53 6.17
C VAL A 60 3.18 6.29 7.64
N TRP A 61 2.85 5.06 8.01
CA TRP A 61 2.56 4.71 9.40
C TRP A 61 3.77 4.94 10.32
N GLU A 62 4.95 4.42 9.95
CA GLU A 62 6.19 4.60 10.71
C GLU A 62 6.55 6.08 10.85
N LYS A 63 6.45 6.85 9.76
CA LYS A 63 6.70 8.30 9.78
C LYS A 63 5.74 9.04 10.69
N THR A 64 4.44 8.69 10.64
CA THR A 64 3.41 9.32 11.47
C THR A 64 3.63 8.98 12.94
N MET A 65 3.97 7.73 13.25
CA MET A 65 4.27 7.27 14.60
C MET A 65 5.49 7.98 15.17
N ALA A 66 6.60 8.03 14.41
CA ALA A 66 7.80 8.75 14.80
C ALA A 66 7.50 10.22 15.09
N THR A 67 6.73 10.88 14.22
CA THR A 67 6.33 12.28 14.41
C THR A 67 5.52 12.47 15.70
N PHE A 68 4.50 11.64 15.93
CA PHE A 68 3.64 11.77 17.12
C PHE A 68 4.36 11.43 18.43
N LEU A 69 5.27 10.45 18.42
CA LEU A 69 6.05 10.07 19.60
C LEU A 69 7.14 11.10 19.92
N ASP A 70 7.77 11.72 18.92
CA ASP A 70 8.73 12.81 19.10
C ASP A 70 8.09 14.04 19.77
N PHE A 71 6.80 14.29 19.54
CA PHE A 71 6.03 15.30 20.28
C PHE A 71 5.62 14.89 21.69
N ALA A 72 5.64 13.60 22.01
CA ALA A 72 5.17 13.06 23.29
C ALA A 72 6.30 12.82 24.31
N ASP A 73 7.56 12.98 23.90
CA ASP A 73 8.68 12.91 24.83
C ASP A 73 8.59 14.07 25.82
N PRO A 74 8.36 13.80 27.12
CA PRO A 74 8.41 14.85 28.12
C PRO A 74 9.82 15.44 28.13
N PRO A 75 9.98 16.77 28.22
CA PRO A 75 11.29 17.36 28.39
C PRO A 75 11.99 16.68 29.57
N PRO A 76 13.31 16.41 29.49
CA PRO A 76 14.03 15.84 30.61
C PRO A 76 13.75 16.71 31.84
N LEU A 77 13.25 16.07 32.90
CA LEU A 77 12.96 16.75 34.16
C LEU A 77 14.27 17.42 34.61
N ASP A 78 14.30 18.75 34.58
CA ASP A 78 15.34 19.52 35.22
C ASP A 78 15.20 19.31 36.73
N GLU A 79 15.93 18.32 37.25
CA GLU A 79 16.02 18.01 38.68
C GLU A 79 16.70 19.14 39.50
N SER A 80 16.97 20.33 38.93
CA SER A 80 17.58 21.44 39.68
C SER A 80 16.59 22.33 40.45
N SER A 81 15.27 22.15 40.28
CA SER A 81 14.27 22.94 41.01
C SER A 81 13.61 22.15 42.15
N SER A 82 14.43 21.70 43.12
CA SER A 82 13.93 21.42 44.47
C SER A 82 14.14 22.64 45.37
N PRO A 83 13.10 23.43 45.69
CA PRO A 83 13.19 24.39 46.77
C PRO A 83 12.95 23.62 48.08
N MET A 84 14.01 23.08 48.67
CA MET A 84 13.98 22.71 50.09
C MET A 84 14.12 24.01 50.87
N GLY A 85 12.98 24.50 51.39
CA GLY A 85 12.92 25.56 52.38
C GLY A 85 13.43 25.14 53.76
#